data_AF-A0A812PHE5-F1
#
_entry.id   AF-A0A812PHE5-F1
#
_cell.length_a   1.000
_cell.length_b   1.000
_cell.length_c   1.000
_cell.angle_alpha   90.00
_cell.angle_beta   90.00
_cell.angle_gamma   90.00
#
_symmetry.space_group_name_H-M   'P 1'
#
loop_
_entity.id
_entity.type
_entity.pdbx_description
1 polymer ?
#
loop_
_entity_poly.entity_id
_entity_poly.type
_entity_poly.pdbx_seq_one_letter_code
_entity_poly.pdbx_strand_id
1 'polypeptide(L)' 'MDTCGTLVDRRFIVEVDNRTEENMILDGELFESGGWQRKENSLKSKEVTKLEFVSTEVFHGLSGLLWYVSEKSLDTR' A
#
# COMPACT_ATOMS: atom_id res chain seq x y z
N MET A 1 -30.66 -24.23 6.93
CA MET A 1 -29.93 -23.98 5.67
C MET A 1 -28.92 -22.91 5.99
N ASP A 2 -27.71 -23.31 6.35
CA ASP A 2 -26.61 -22.38 6.63
C ASP A 2 -26.14 -21.79 5.30
N THR A 3 -26.45 -20.52 5.05
CA THR A 3 -25.62 -19.73 4.14
C THR A 3 -24.32 -19.47 4.87
N CYS A 4 -23.40 -20.44 4.83
CA CYS A 4 -22.01 -20.23 5.22
C CYS A 4 -21.45 -19.20 4.24
N GLY A 5 -21.58 -17.93 4.58
CA GLY A 5 -21.03 -16.83 3.80
C GLY A 5 -19.53 -17.04 3.70
N THR A 6 -19.03 -17.31 2.50
CA THR A 6 -17.60 -17.42 2.26
C THR A 6 -16.95 -16.12 2.72
N LEU A 7 -16.07 -16.18 3.71
CA LEU A 7 -15.25 -15.05 4.09
C LEU A 7 -14.30 -14.78 2.93
N VAL A 8 -14.50 -13.67 2.23
CA VAL A 8 -13.65 -13.25 1.13
C VAL A 8 -12.68 -12.19 1.66
N ASP A 9 -11.40 -12.42 1.48
CA ASP A 9 -10.37 -11.39 1.74
C ASP A 9 -10.69 -10.14 0.94
N ARG A 10 -10.72 -8.99 1.61
CA ARG A 10 -10.89 -7.71 0.92
C ARG A 10 -9.52 -7.27 0.41
N ARG A 11 -9.31 -7.38 -0.90
CA ARG A 11 -8.06 -6.99 -1.57
C ARG A 11 -8.24 -5.70 -2.33
N PHE A 12 -7.24 -4.83 -2.23
CA PHE A 12 -7.17 -3.57 -2.96
C PHE A 12 -5.79 -3.43 -3.59
N ILE A 13 -5.77 -3.06 -4.87
CA ILE A 13 -4.55 -2.94 -5.66
C ILE A 13 -4.50 -1.52 -6.21
N VAL A 14 -3.39 -0.84 -5.98
CA VAL A 14 -3.12 0.51 -6.52
C VAL A 14 -1.93 0.42 -7.44
N GLU A 15 -2.07 0.95 -8.64
CA GLU A 15 -0.95 1.15 -9.56
C GLU A 15 -0.53 2.61 -9.53
N VAL A 16 0.74 2.86 -9.23
CA VAL A 16 1.31 4.21 -9.15
C VAL A 16 2.34 4.36 -10.25
N ASP A 17 2.07 5.26 -11.20
CA ASP A 17 3.00 5.66 -12.25
C ASP A 17 3.87 6.83 -11.75
N ASN A 18 5.09 6.52 -11.29
CA ASN A 18 6.01 7.55 -10.82
C ASN A 18 6.70 8.23 -12.01
N ARG A 19 6.06 9.30 -12.51
CA ARG A 19 6.59 10.11 -13.62
C ARG A 19 7.70 11.09 -13.22
N THR A 20 8.07 11.16 -11.95
CA THR A 20 9.18 12.03 -11.51
C THR A 20 10.53 11.46 -11.97
N GLU A 21 11.59 12.25 -11.83
CA GLU A 21 12.98 11.81 -12.13
C GLU A 21 13.66 11.14 -10.93
N GLU A 22 12.92 10.88 -9.86
CA GLU A 22 13.47 10.44 -8.58
C GLU A 22 12.73 9.22 -8.06
N ASN A 23 13.44 8.38 -7.32
CA ASN A 23 12.80 7.34 -6.55
C ASN A 23 12.06 7.99 -5.38
N MET A 24 10.87 7.47 -5.09
CA MET A 24 10.13 7.83 -3.89
C MET A 24 10.28 6.70 -2.89
N ILE A 25 10.72 7.00 -1.68
CA ILE A 25 10.94 6.03 -0.59
C ILE A 25 9.78 6.12 0.39
N LEU A 26 9.28 4.97 0.81
CA LEU A 26 8.21 4.89 1.80
C LEU A 26 8.74 5.44 3.13
N ASP A 27 8.17 6.56 3.57
CA ASP A 27 8.60 7.25 4.80
C ASP A 27 7.72 6.83 5.98
N GLY A 28 6.44 6.57 5.74
CA GLY A 28 5.56 6.06 6.77
C GLY A 28 4.22 5.55 6.27
N GLU A 29 3.56 4.84 7.17
CA GLU A 29 2.24 4.25 6.96
C GLU A 29 1.47 4.21 8.28
N LEU A 30 0.16 4.32 8.17
CA LEU A 30 -0.78 4.18 9.27
C LEU A 30 -2.04 3.50 8.73
N PHE A 31 -2.31 2.28 9.17
CA PHE A 31 -3.55 1.57 8.84
C PHE A 31 -4.50 1.58 10.03
N GLU A 32 -5.75 1.97 9.78
CA GLU A 32 -6.84 1.81 10.73
C GLU A 32 -7.46 0.42 10.64
N SER A 33 -7.40 -0.22 9.46
CA SER A 33 -7.91 -1.58 9.20
C SER A 33 -7.22 -2.20 7.99
N GLY A 34 -6.79 -3.46 8.14
CA GLY A 34 -6.01 -4.18 7.13
C GLY A 34 -4.57 -3.67 6.97
N GLY A 35 -3.93 -3.93 5.82
CA GLY A 35 -2.56 -3.50 5.58
C GLY A 35 -1.96 -4.03 4.28
N TRP A 36 -0.63 -4.04 4.20
CA TRP A 36 0.09 -4.59 3.05
C TRP A 36 -0.09 -6.10 2.91
N GLN A 37 -0.43 -6.56 1.72
CA GLN A 37 -0.23 -7.95 1.32
C GLN A 37 1.25 -8.23 1.04
N ARG A 38 1.89 -7.31 0.32
CA ARG A 38 3.33 -7.28 0.07
C ARG A 38 3.79 -5.83 0.14
N LYS A 39 4.59 -5.51 1.15
CA LYS A 39 5.10 -4.16 1.36
C LYS A 39 6.06 -3.76 0.25
N GLU A 40 5.83 -2.60 -0.32
CA GLU A 40 6.72 -1.97 -1.29
C GLU A 40 7.32 -0.72 -0.64
N ASN A 41 8.64 -0.66 -0.58
CA ASN A 41 9.35 0.42 0.12
C ASN A 41 9.77 1.54 -0.83
N SER A 42 9.62 1.35 -2.14
CA SER A 42 10.06 2.32 -3.13
C SER A 42 9.17 2.37 -4.36
N LEU A 43 8.92 3.57 -4.87
CA LEU A 43 8.35 3.78 -6.21
C LEU A 43 9.49 4.25 -7.11
N LYS A 44 9.94 3.38 -8.01
CA LYS A 44 11.09 3.68 -8.88
C LYS A 44 10.74 4.75 -9.91
N SER A 45 11.72 5.62 -10.21
CA SER A 45 11.54 6.66 -11.22
C SER A 45 11.19 6.07 -12.59
N LYS A 46 10.22 6.67 -13.27
CA LYS A 46 9.73 6.28 -14.61
C LYS A 46 9.18 4.85 -14.70
N GLU A 47 8.78 4.27 -13.57
CA GLU A 47 8.17 2.94 -13.51
C GLU A 47 6.75 3.00 -12.93
N VAL A 48 5.92 2.05 -13.36
CA VAL A 48 4.63 1.77 -12.72
C VAL A 48 4.84 0.71 -11.66
N THR A 49 4.50 1.04 -10.41
CA THR A 49 4.63 0.15 -9.27
C THR A 49 3.26 -0.30 -8.79
N LYS A 50 3.12 -1.58 -8.50
CA LYS A 50 1.88 -2.19 -8.01
C LYS A 50 1.94 -2.35 -6.49
N LEU A 51 1.03 -1.68 -5.80
CA LEU A 51 0.86 -1.74 -4.35
C LEU A 51 -0.32 -2.65 -4.03
N GLU A 52 -0.09 -3.67 -3.20
CA GLU A 52 -1.10 -4.69 -2.89
C GLU A 52 -1.45 -4.67 -1.40
N PHE A 53 -2.74 -4.51 -1.11
CA PHE A 53 -3.29 -4.42 0.23
C PHE A 53 -4.35 -5.49 0.46
N VAL A 54 -4.46 -5.95 1.70
CA VAL A 54 -5.42 -6.96 2.12
C VAL A 54 -5.98 -6.63 3.51
N SER A 55 -7.25 -6.94 3.72
CA SER A 55 -7.85 -7.04 5.05
C SER A 55 -8.42 -8.44 5.24
N THR A 56 -7.97 -9.10 6.30
CA THR A 56 -8.48 -10.40 6.77
C THR A 56 -9.52 -10.23 7.87
N GLU A 57 -9.88 -8.99 8.21
CA GLU A 57 -10.88 -8.69 9.23
C GLU A 57 -12.28 -8.99 8.71
N VAL A 58 -13.10 -9.65 9.53
CA VAL A 58 -14.43 -10.13 9.12
C VAL A 58 -15.37 -8.95 8.82
N PHE A 59 -15.39 -7.96 9.71
CA PHE A 59 -16.33 -6.84 9.69
C PHE A 59 -15.74 -5.50 9.23
N HIS A 60 -14.44 -5.45 8.94
CA HIS A 60 -13.77 -4.22 8.51
C HIS A 60 -13.19 -4.34 7.10
N GLY A 61 -13.16 -3.21 6.41
CA GLY A 61 -12.60 -3.06 5.06
C GLY A 61 -11.08 -2.89 5.08
N LEU A 62 -10.57 -2.11 4.14
CA LEU A 62 -9.21 -1.57 4.17
C LEU A 62 -9.30 -0.06 4.38
N SER A 63 -8.62 0.47 5.40
CA SER A 63 -8.51 1.91 5.65
C SER A 63 -7.10 2.23 6.14
N GLY A 64 -6.47 3.22 5.54
CA GLY A 64 -5.14 3.67 5.94
C GLY A 64 -4.60 4.81 5.10
N LEU A 65 -3.49 5.36 5.57
CA LEU A 65 -2.69 6.40 4.94
C LEU A 65 -1.26 5.87 4.80
N LEU A 66 -0.63 6.17 3.68
CA LEU A 66 0.79 5.92 3.45
C LEU A 66 1.35 7.07 2.62
N TRP A 67 2.61 7.41 2.84
CA TRP A 67 3.26 8.51 2.14
C TRP A 67 4.70 8.16 1.79
N TYR A 68 5.11 8.62 0.61
CA TYR A 68 6.46 8.49 0.12
C TYR A 68 7.10 9.87 0.02
N VAL A 69 8.41 9.91 0.25
CA VAL A 69 9.25 11.11 0.11
C VAL A 69 10.28 10.89 -0.98
N SER A 70 10.78 11.95 -1.59
CA SER A 70 11.88 11.82 -2.55
C SER A 70 13.13 11.29 -1.86
N GLU A 71 13.82 10.36 -2.50
CA GLU A 71 15.12 9.85 -2.04
C GLU A 71 16.13 10.98 -1.78
N LYS A 72 16.10 12.08 -2.56
CA LYS A 72 17.00 13.22 -2.37
C LYS A 72 16.65 14.09 -1.17
N SER A 73 15.41 14.01 -0.69
CA SER A 73 14.95 14.72 0.50
C SER A 73 15.22 13.97 1.80
N LEU A 74 15.78 12.76 1.73
CA LEU A 74 16.27 12.04 2.91
C LEU A 74 17.52 12.74 3.44
N ASP A 75 17.38 13.43 4.57
CA ASP A 75 18.50 14.06 5.28
C ASP A 75 19.34 12.96 5.96
N THR A 76 20.32 12.42 5.24
CA THR A 76 21.30 11.50 5.83
C THR A 76 22.29 12.31 6.67
N ARG A 77 22.05 12.34 7.98
CA ARG A 77 23.06 12.72 8.97
C ARG A 77 24.18 11.70 9.07
#